data_AF-A0A970W4G4-F1
#
_entry.id   AF-A0A970W4G4-F1
#
_cell.length_a   1.000
_cell.length_b   1.000
_cell.length_c   1.000
_cell.angle_alpha   90.00
_cell.angle_beta   90.00
_cell.angle_gamma   90.00
#
_symmetry.space_group_name_H-M   'P 1'
#
loop_
_entity.id
_entity.type
_entity.pdbx_description
1 polymer ?
#
loop_
_entity_poly.entity_id
_entity_poly.type
_entity_poly.pdbx_seq_one_letter_code
_entity_poly.pdbx_strand_id
1 'polypeptide(L)'
;YRRDGVVYQVLPPQPPPALNEVWLCGDEEILAFSRSFDYFRTVLASGDLPADELLAASLRQASRCREGEGATRAYLVQAGRELVGLLNDDLARLEGILRRIRA
;
A
#
# COMPACT_ATOMS: atom_id res chain seq x y z
N TYR A 1 -7.10 2.63 -8.42
CA TYR A 1 -8.51 2.88 -8.77
C TYR A 1 -9.14 1.63 -9.36
N ARG A 2 -10.48 1.55 -9.45
CA ARG A 2 -11.19 0.44 -10.10
C ARG A 2 -11.78 0.91 -11.44
N ARG A 3 -11.64 0.11 -12.49
CA ARG A 3 -12.25 0.33 -13.80
C ARG A 3 -12.64 -1.01 -14.39
N ASP A 4 -13.87 -1.14 -14.88
CA ASP A 4 -14.41 -2.37 -15.49
C ASP A 4 -14.23 -3.61 -14.59
N GLY A 5 -14.40 -3.43 -13.27
CA GLY A 5 -14.22 -4.48 -12.26
C GLY A 5 -12.76 -4.79 -11.89
N VAL A 6 -11.79 -4.23 -12.61
CA VAL A 6 -10.36 -4.45 -12.39
C VAL A 6 -9.78 -3.37 -11.48
N VAL A 7 -8.96 -3.78 -10.52
CA VAL A 7 -8.24 -2.86 -9.63
C VAL A 7 -6.86 -2.58 -10.18
N TYR A 8 -6.52 -1.29 -10.27
CA TYR A 8 -5.22 -0.78 -10.70
C TYR A 8 -4.55 -0.04 -9.54
N GLN A 9 -3.29 -0.36 -9.28
CA GLN A 9 -2.46 0.23 -8.21
C GLN A 9 -1.71 1.50 -8.66
N VAL A 10 -2.14 2.12 -9.76
CA VAL A 10 -1.59 3.37 -10.29
C VAL A 10 -2.53 4.54 -10.02
N LEU A 11 -2.04 5.76 -10.25
CA LEU A 11 -2.87 6.95 -10.21
C LEU A 11 -4.01 6.85 -11.24
N PRO A 12 -5.22 7.32 -10.88
CA PRO A 12 -6.30 7.43 -11.85
C PRO A 12 -5.96 8.44 -12.95
N PRO A 13 -6.67 8.42 -14.10
CA PRO A 13 -6.57 9.46 -15.10
C PRO A 13 -6.71 10.86 -14.48
N GLN A 14 -5.84 11.77 -14.88
CA GLN A 14 -5.77 13.14 -14.36
C GLN A 14 -6.31 14.14 -15.41
N PRO A 15 -7.03 15.20 -14.99
CA PRO A 15 -7.50 15.46 -13.62
C PRO A 15 -8.63 14.49 -13.23
N PRO A 16 -8.84 14.23 -11.92
CA PRO A 16 -10.05 13.54 -11.50
C PRO A 16 -11.28 14.28 -12.05
N PRO A 17 -12.33 13.56 -12.49
CA PRO A 17 -13.59 14.20 -12.86
C PRO A 17 -14.06 15.11 -11.73
N ALA A 18 -14.37 16.36 -12.06
CA ALA A 18 -14.87 17.32 -11.07
C ALA A 18 -16.15 16.74 -10.42
N LEU A 19 -16.25 16.84 -9.08
CA LEU A 19 -17.39 16.45 -8.23
C LEU A 19 -17.50 14.99 -7.75
N ASN A 20 -16.43 14.19 -7.78
CA ASN A 20 -16.50 12.88 -7.13
C ASN A 20 -16.38 13.01 -5.60
N GLU A 21 -17.43 12.55 -4.90
CA GLU A 21 -17.39 12.33 -3.45
C GLU A 21 -16.31 11.28 -3.12
N VAL A 22 -15.50 11.58 -2.10
CA VAL A 22 -14.45 10.69 -1.63
C VAL A 22 -14.99 9.85 -0.48
N TRP A 23 -14.93 8.54 -0.65
CA TRP A 23 -15.37 7.56 0.35
C TRP A 23 -14.17 6.80 0.90
N LEU A 24 -14.26 6.42 2.18
CA LEU A 24 -13.29 5.50 2.75
C LEU A 24 -13.51 4.11 2.13
N CYS A 25 -12.41 3.44 1.79
CA CYS A 25 -12.46 2.07 1.32
C CYS A 25 -12.92 1.13 2.44
N GLY A 26 -13.83 0.21 2.13
CA GLY A 26 -14.18 -0.90 3.02
C GLY A 26 -13.12 -2.00 3.04
N ASP A 27 -13.26 -2.97 3.95
CA ASP A 27 -12.31 -4.08 4.09
C ASP A 27 -12.11 -4.87 2.79
N GLU A 28 -13.19 -5.17 2.05
CA GLU A 28 -13.09 -5.87 0.77
C GLU A 28 -12.30 -5.08 -0.29
N GLU A 29 -12.45 -3.75 -0.30
CA GLU A 29 -11.74 -2.89 -1.24
C GLU A 29 -10.27 -2.77 -0.89
N ILE A 30 -9.96 -2.66 0.41
CA ILE A 30 -8.59 -2.71 0.93
C ILE A 30 -7.95 -4.04 0.56
N LEU A 31 -8.64 -5.17 0.81
CA LEU A 31 -8.16 -6.51 0.47
C LEU A 31 -7.90 -6.66 -1.03
N ALA A 32 -8.80 -6.16 -1.88
CA ALA A 32 -8.67 -6.23 -3.33
C ALA A 32 -7.53 -5.34 -3.86
N PHE A 33 -7.42 -4.10 -3.37
CA PHE A 33 -6.37 -3.17 -3.78
C PHE A 33 -4.99 -3.65 -3.37
N SER A 34 -4.86 -4.13 -2.14
CA SER A 34 -3.60 -4.61 -1.57
C SER A 34 -3.21 -6.03 -2.00
N ARG A 35 -3.80 -6.62 -3.06
CA ARG A 35 -3.31 -7.91 -3.59
C ARG A 35 -1.97 -7.78 -4.34
N SER A 36 -1.67 -6.59 -4.84
CA SER A 36 -0.41 -6.23 -5.48
C SER A 36 0.25 -5.07 -4.75
N PHE A 37 1.57 -4.92 -4.93
CA PHE A 37 2.40 -3.91 -4.29
C PHE A 37 2.86 -2.82 -5.27
N ASP A 38 2.34 -2.78 -6.50
CA ASP A 38 2.79 -1.82 -7.52
C ASP A 38 2.65 -0.36 -7.08
N TYR A 39 1.73 -0.07 -6.15
CA TYR A 39 1.52 1.26 -5.57
C TYR A 39 2.68 1.73 -4.67
N PHE A 40 3.56 0.84 -4.21
CA PHE A 40 4.67 1.20 -3.33
C PHE A 40 5.55 2.26 -3.95
N ARG A 41 5.89 2.13 -5.24
CA ARG A 41 6.69 3.11 -5.98
C ARG A 41 6.02 4.49 -5.97
N THR A 42 4.70 4.55 -6.18
CA THR A 42 3.93 5.79 -6.16
C THR A 42 3.97 6.45 -4.79
N VAL A 43 3.78 5.69 -3.72
CA VAL A 43 3.83 6.23 -2.35
C VAL A 43 5.24 6.70 -2.01
N LEU A 44 6.27 5.89 -2.27
CA LEU A 44 7.66 6.20 -1.94
C LEU A 44 8.23 7.39 -2.72
N ALA A 45 7.70 7.66 -3.92
CA ALA A 45 8.07 8.80 -4.75
C ALA A 45 7.45 10.14 -4.30
N SER A 46 6.54 10.13 -3.32
CA SER A 46 5.84 11.33 -2.86
C SER A 46 6.70 12.15 -1.89
N GLY A 47 7.58 13.02 -2.42
CA GLY A 47 8.59 13.75 -1.65
C GLY A 47 8.06 14.76 -0.62
N ASP A 48 6.85 15.30 -0.83
CA ASP A 48 6.26 16.31 0.07
C ASP A 48 5.45 15.71 1.22
N LEU A 49 5.40 14.37 1.31
CA LEU A 49 4.58 13.64 2.28
C LEU A 49 5.46 12.71 3.14
N PRO A 50 5.00 12.31 4.34
CA PRO A 50 5.66 11.28 5.14
C PRO A 50 5.45 9.89 4.51
N ALA A 51 6.03 9.66 3.34
CA ALA A 51 5.80 8.48 2.48
C ALA A 51 6.04 7.16 3.21
N ASP A 52 7.09 7.08 4.02
CA ASP A 52 7.45 5.88 4.79
C ASP A 52 6.38 5.50 5.81
N GLU A 53 5.81 6.51 6.48
CA GLU A 53 4.74 6.30 7.45
C GLU A 53 3.42 5.97 6.74
N LEU A 54 3.11 6.65 5.63
CA LEU A 54 1.92 6.34 4.84
C LEU A 54 1.95 4.90 4.31
N LEU A 55 3.10 4.46 3.82
CA LEU A 55 3.27 3.10 3.34
C LEU A 55 3.10 2.10 4.49
N ALA A 56 3.77 2.32 5.62
CA ALA A 56 3.64 1.46 6.79
C ALA A 56 2.19 1.40 7.30
N ALA A 57 1.50 2.54 7.38
CA ALA A 57 0.09 2.62 7.76
C ALA A 57 -0.81 1.83 6.80
N SER A 58 -0.58 1.95 5.49
CA SER A 58 -1.32 1.18 4.49
C SER A 58 -1.15 -0.33 4.66
N LEU A 59 0.07 -0.77 5.00
CA LEU A 59 0.38 -2.18 5.22
C LEU A 59 -0.24 -2.71 6.51
N ARG A 60 -0.24 -1.92 7.59
CA ARG A 60 -0.93 -2.27 8.84
C ARG A 60 -2.44 -2.40 8.64
N GLN A 61 -3.04 -1.48 7.88
CA GLN A 61 -4.47 -1.55 7.57
C GLN A 61 -4.80 -2.79 6.75
N ALA A 62 -4.06 -3.04 5.66
CA ALA A 62 -4.26 -4.22 4.82
C ALA A 62 -3.99 -5.54 5.57
N SER A 63 -3.04 -5.55 6.52
CA SER A 63 -2.73 -6.74 7.29
C SER A 63 -3.83 -7.10 8.29
N ARG A 64 -4.50 -6.09 8.87
CA ARG A 64 -5.65 -6.26 9.78
C ARG A 64 -6.86 -6.88 9.08
N CYS A 65 -7.17 -6.41 7.87
CA CYS A 65 -8.27 -6.99 7.07
C CYS A 65 -8.04 -8.48 6.75
N ARG A 66 -6.81 -9.00 6.88
CA ARG A 66 -6.43 -10.39 6.61
C ARG A 66 -6.30 -11.28 7.85
N GLU A 67 -6.54 -10.75 9.05
CA GLU A 67 -6.39 -11.49 10.31
C GLU A 67 -7.35 -12.68 10.38
N GLY A 68 -8.61 -12.49 9.96
CA GLY A 68 -9.62 -13.55 9.94
C GLY A 68 -9.31 -14.71 8.99
N GLU A 69 -8.48 -14.48 7.97
CA GLU A 69 -8.08 -15.50 6.98
C GLU A 69 -6.75 -16.20 7.36
N GLY A 70 -6.08 -15.79 8.44
CA GLY A 70 -4.75 -16.29 8.80
C GLY A 70 -3.65 -15.92 7.79
N ALA A 71 -3.93 -15.02 6.84
CA ALA A 71 -3.03 -14.67 5.75
C ALA A 71 -2.09 -13.48 6.05
N THR A 72 -2.25 -12.85 7.22
CA THR A 72 -1.50 -11.66 7.65
C THR A 72 0.02 -11.80 7.50
N ARG A 73 0.61 -12.89 8.01
CA ARG A 73 2.06 -13.10 7.93
C ARG A 73 2.54 -13.25 6.49
N ALA A 74 1.84 -14.05 5.70
CA ALA A 74 2.21 -14.29 4.30
C ALA A 74 2.20 -12.98 3.50
N TYR A 75 1.16 -12.16 3.69
CA TYR A 75 1.05 -10.84 3.10
C TYR A 75 2.23 -9.92 3.48
N LEU A 76 2.53 -9.80 4.76
CA LEU A 76 3.62 -8.93 5.23
C LEU A 76 5.01 -9.41 4.76
N VAL A 77 5.22 -10.73 4.63
CA VAL A 77 6.46 -11.29 4.06
C VAL A 77 6.59 -10.92 2.58
N GLN A 78 5.51 -11.00 1.81
CA GLN A 78 5.53 -10.62 0.39
C GLN A 78 5.75 -9.10 0.23
N ALA A 79 5.08 -8.27 1.03
CA ALA A 79 5.29 -6.83 1.06
C ALA A 79 6.75 -6.46 1.38
N GLY A 80 7.34 -7.14 2.38
CA GLY A 80 8.75 -6.94 2.74
C GLY A 80 9.71 -7.28 1.60
N ARG A 81 9.43 -8.32 0.80
CA ARG A 81 10.24 -8.68 -0.37
C ARG A 81 10.19 -7.61 -1.47
N GLU A 82 9.02 -7.05 -1.76
CA GLU A 82 8.91 -5.95 -2.71
C GLU A 82 9.69 -4.73 -2.21
N LEU A 83 9.56 -4.38 -0.92
CA LEU A 83 10.30 -3.29 -0.31
C LEU A 83 11.82 -3.46 -0.41
N VAL A 84 12.34 -4.68 -0.20
CA VAL A 84 13.77 -4.98 -0.41
C VAL A 84 14.20 -4.70 -1.86
N GLY A 85 13.36 -5.05 -2.83
CA GLY A 85 13.64 -4.77 -4.25
C GLY A 85 13.63 -3.27 -4.58
N LEU A 86 12.79 -2.49 -3.90
CA LEU A 86 12.66 -1.04 -4.12
C LEU A 86 13.71 -0.20 -3.41
N LEU A 87 14.21 -0.69 -2.27
CA LEU A 87 15.07 0.06 -1.34
C LEU A 87 16.40 -0.67 -1.10
N ASN A 88 16.87 -1.49 -2.06
CA ASN A 88 18.12 -2.24 -1.91
C ASN A 88 19.33 -1.31 -1.68
N ASP A 89 19.30 -0.11 -2.27
CA ASP A 89 20.35 0.90 -2.19
C ASP A 89 20.20 1.81 -0.94
N ASP A 90 19.11 1.66 -0.17
CA ASP A 90 18.83 2.42 1.07
C ASP A 90 18.25 1.52 2.17
N LEU A 91 19.12 0.66 2.70
CA LEU A 91 18.75 -0.30 3.75
C LEU A 91 18.31 0.37 5.05
N ALA A 92 18.84 1.56 5.36
CA ALA A 92 18.47 2.30 6.56
C ALA A 92 17.00 2.74 6.51
N ARG A 93 16.56 3.24 5.34
CA ARG A 93 15.14 3.57 5.11
C ARG A 93 14.25 2.34 5.14
N LEU A 94 14.68 1.24 4.50
CA LEU A 94 13.97 -0.04 4.54
C LEU A 94 13.73 -0.51 5.98
N GLU A 95 14.77 -0.55 6.81
CA GLU A 95 14.65 -0.93 8.22
C GLU A 95 13.67 -0.01 8.97
N GLY A 96 13.74 1.29 8.70
CA GLY A 96 12.81 2.27 9.25
C GLY A 96 11.35 1.96 8.92
N ILE A 97 11.04 1.60 7.68
CA ILE A 97 9.68 1.24 7.26
C ILE A 97 9.26 -0.08 7.92
N LEU A 98 10.12 -1.11 7.90
CA LEU A 98 9.82 -2.42 8.49
C LEU A 98 9.52 -2.34 9.99
N ARG A 99 10.20 -1.46 10.73
CA ARG A 99 9.91 -1.21 12.15
C ARG A 99 8.53 -0.59 12.35
N ARG A 100 8.15 0.37 11.50
CA ARG A 100 6.84 1.03 11.56
C ARG A 100 5.68 0.07 11.25
N ILE A 101 5.86 -0.91 10.37
CA ILE A 101 4.83 -1.92 10.10
C ILE A 101 4.47 -2.72 11.36
N ARG A 102 5.40 -2.88 12.31
CA ARG A 102 5.19 -3.62 13.56
C ARG A 102 4.58 -2.79 14.70
N ALA A 103 4.53 -1.46 14.54
CA ALA A 103 4.00 -0.53 15.54
C ALA A 103 2.47 -0.50 15.50
#